data_AF-A0A1S8WZB7-F1
#
_entry.id   AF-A0A1S8WZB7-F1
#
_cell.length_a   1.000
_cell.length_b   1.000
_cell.length_c   1.000
_cell.angle_alpha   90.00
_cell.angle_beta   90.00
_cell.angle_gamma   90.00
#
_symmetry.space_group_name_H-M   'P 1'
#
loop_
_entity.id
_entity.type
_entity.pdbx_description
1 polymer ?
#
loop_
_entity_poly.entity_id
_entity_poly.type
_entity_poly.pdbx_seq_one_letter_code
_entity_poly.pdbx_strand_id
1 'polypeptide(L)'
;MEEGTLWFSGKEMLRGKQLSDYVGRNEKTKIVAKLSRRGAGAPAREPVVSEDDQRAMMSYYYKKQEEWKKLEANDEDSYLDSAWAEPGQLKRQFHGLGDIKWGPR
;
A
#
# COMPACT_ATOMS: atom_id res chain seq x y z
N MET A 1 23.61 41.42 -2.77
CA MET A 1 23.57 39.99 -3.12
C MET A 1 22.10 39.59 -3.22
N GLU A 2 21.66 39.07 -4.36
CA GLU A 2 20.27 38.60 -4.54
C GLU A 2 20.23 37.10 -4.19
N GLU A 3 19.82 36.79 -2.97
CA GLU A 3 20.15 35.51 -2.35
C GLU A 3 19.11 34.38 -2.56
N GLY A 4 17.99 34.63 -3.26
CA GLY A 4 16.98 33.60 -3.48
C GLY A 4 16.05 33.84 -4.66
N THR A 5 15.58 32.73 -5.24
CA THR A 5 14.57 32.65 -6.30
C THR A 5 13.28 32.06 -5.72
N LEU A 6 12.14 32.63 -6.11
CA LEU A 6 10.82 32.20 -5.64
C LEU A 6 10.16 31.38 -6.74
N TRP A 7 9.58 30.24 -6.38
CA TRP A 7 8.99 29.31 -7.34
C TRP A 7 7.53 29.04 -7.02
N PHE A 8 6.71 29.10 -8.05
CA PHE A 8 5.29 28.77 -7.96
C PHE A 8 4.92 27.80 -9.07
N SER A 9 4.31 26.65 -8.70
CA SER A 9 3.86 25.62 -9.64
C SER A 9 4.92 25.21 -10.69
N GLY A 10 6.19 25.13 -10.29
CA GLY A 10 7.30 24.76 -11.18
C GLY A 10 7.83 25.89 -12.09
N LYS A 11 7.32 27.12 -11.96
CA LYS A 11 7.83 28.30 -12.66
C LYS A 11 8.56 29.24 -11.69
N GLU A 12 9.66 29.80 -12.15
CA GLU A 12 10.38 30.85 -11.43
C GLU A 12 9.62 32.17 -11.51
N MET A 13 9.37 32.79 -10.35
CA MET A 13 8.77 34.10 -10.22
C MET A 13 9.86 35.17 -10.23
N LEU A 14 9.95 35.87 -11.37
CA LEU A 14 10.93 36.92 -11.60
C LEU A 14 10.49 38.22 -10.93
N ARG A 15 11.44 38.89 -10.29
CA ARG A 15 11.21 40.23 -9.71
C ARG A 15 10.91 41.20 -10.86
N GLY A 16 9.78 41.92 -10.75
CA GLY A 16 9.32 42.88 -11.76
C GLY A 16 8.15 42.41 -12.62
N LYS A 17 7.77 41.13 -12.57
CA LYS A 17 6.51 40.65 -13.16
C LYS A 17 5.36 40.72 -12.17
N GLN A 18 4.14 40.89 -12.67
CA GLN A 18 2.97 40.94 -11.80
C GLN A 18 2.58 39.52 -11.37
N LEU A 19 2.04 39.39 -10.15
CA LEU A 19 1.58 38.09 -9.65
C LEU A 19 0.44 37.51 -10.50
N SER A 20 -0.34 38.37 -11.16
CA SER A 20 -1.39 37.99 -12.12
C SER A 20 -0.84 37.19 -13.31
N ASP A 21 0.41 37.40 -13.70
CA ASP A 21 1.04 36.67 -14.81
C ASP A 21 1.29 35.20 -14.44
N TYR A 22 1.35 34.89 -13.13
CA TYR A 22 1.60 33.56 -12.60
C TYR A 22 0.32 32.88 -12.09
N VAL A 23 -0.56 33.64 -11.45
CA VAL A 23 -1.72 33.11 -10.70
C VAL A 23 -3.05 33.41 -11.40
N GLY A 24 -3.07 34.34 -12.36
CA GLY A 24 -4.27 34.77 -13.07
C GLY A 24 -5.05 35.87 -12.33
N ARG A 25 -6.30 36.10 -12.77
CA ARG A 25 -7.19 37.17 -12.26
C ARG A 25 -8.19 36.66 -11.21
N ASN A 26 -7.72 35.93 -10.20
CA ASN A 26 -8.59 35.38 -9.16
C ASN A 26 -8.33 36.03 -7.80
N GLU A 27 -9.35 36.68 -7.23
CA GLU A 27 -9.25 37.52 -6.01
C GLU A 27 -9.22 36.72 -4.69
N LYS A 28 -9.58 35.43 -4.71
CA LYS A 28 -9.48 34.55 -3.53
C LYS A 28 -8.57 33.36 -3.80
N THR A 29 -7.27 33.62 -3.93
CA THR A 29 -6.28 32.56 -4.18
C THR A 29 -5.26 32.45 -3.04
N LYS A 30 -5.17 31.25 -2.45
CA LYS A 30 -4.06 30.89 -1.57
C LYS A 30 -2.93 30.29 -2.43
N ILE A 31 -1.74 30.88 -2.32
CA ILE A 31 -0.57 30.49 -3.11
C ILE A 31 0.43 29.80 -2.18
N VAL A 32 0.89 28.62 -2.57
CA VAL A 32 2.02 27.94 -1.92
C VAL A 32 3.22 28.06 -2.86
N ALA A 33 4.23 28.80 -2.42
CA ALA A 33 5.45 29.05 -3.18
C ALA A 33 6.68 28.53 -2.41
N LYS A 34 7.71 28.11 -3.14
CA LYS A 34 8.96 27.59 -2.58
C LYS A 34 10.09 28.61 -2.79
N LEU A 35 10.81 28.92 -1.72
CA LEU A 35 12.01 29.75 -1.78
C LEU A 35 13.23 28.84 -1.97
N SER A 36 14.07 29.14 -2.96
CA SER A 36 15.29 28.39 -3.26
C SER A 36 16.48 29.33 -3.41
N ARG A 37 17.70 28.79 -3.29
CA ARG A 37 18.93 29.56 -3.54
C ARG A 37 19.07 29.84 -5.03
N ARG A 38 19.49 31.05 -5.39
CA ARG A 38 19.75 31.41 -6.79
C ARG A 38 20.81 30.48 -7.40
N GLY A 39 20.48 29.83 -8.52
CA GLY A 39 21.34 28.86 -9.21
C GLY A 39 21.09 27.38 -8.88
N ALA A 40 20.26 27.07 -7.87
CA ALA A 40 19.93 25.68 -7.49
C ALA A 40 18.89 25.00 -8.42
N GLY A 41 18.42 25.70 -9.46
CA GLY A 41 17.43 25.19 -10.39
C GLY A 41 16.00 25.12 -9.81
N ALA A 42 15.11 24.47 -10.54
CA ALA A 42 13.72 24.29 -10.11
C ALA A 42 13.65 23.43 -8.84
N PRO A 43 12.86 23.82 -7.83
CA PRO A 43 12.72 23.05 -6.60
C PRO A 43 12.13 21.69 -6.92
N ALA A 44 12.71 20.65 -6.31
CA ALA A 44 12.21 19.29 -6.44
C ALA A 44 10.73 19.24 -6.02
N ARG A 45 9.94 18.48 -6.79
CA ARG A 45 8.59 18.11 -6.38
C ARG A 45 8.71 17.31 -5.09
N GLU A 46 7.92 17.66 -4.08
CA GLU A 46 7.82 16.79 -2.91
C GLU A 46 7.24 15.45 -3.37
N PRO A 47 7.73 14.33 -2.82
CA PRO A 47 7.11 13.05 -3.05
C PRO A 47 5.65 13.15 -2.61
N VAL A 48 4.74 12.77 -3.51
CA VAL A 48 3.27 12.80 -3.26
C VAL A 48 2.89 11.83 -2.14
N VAL A 49 3.78 10.89 -1.83
CA VAL A 49 3.59 9.82 -0.86
C VAL A 49 4.65 10.01 0.23
N SER A 50 4.19 10.13 1.48
CA SER A 50 5.07 10.10 2.66
C SER A 50 5.77 8.74 2.74
N GLU A 51 6.95 8.66 3.34
CA GLU A 51 7.64 7.37 3.54
C GLU A 51 6.78 6.35 4.30
N ASP A 52 5.98 6.83 5.26
CA ASP A 52 5.04 5.98 6.01
C ASP A 52 3.94 5.40 5.12
N ASP A 53 3.39 6.21 4.21
CA ASP A 53 2.35 5.77 3.28
C ASP A 53 2.91 4.76 2.27
N GLN A 54 4.14 4.97 1.82
CA GLN A 54 4.83 4.03 0.92
C GLN A 54 5.07 2.69 1.62
N ARG A 55 5.47 2.69 2.89
CA ARG A 55 5.66 1.48 3.69
C ARG A 55 4.33 0.74 3.92
N ALA A 56 3.26 1.47 4.25
CA ALA A 56 1.93 0.91 4.42
C ALA A 56 1.44 0.23 3.13
N MET A 57 1.59 0.92 1.99
CA MET A 57 1.26 0.41 0.67
C MET A 57 2.02 -0.89 0.35
N MET A 58 3.34 -0.90 0.53
CA MET A 58 4.17 -2.10 0.31
C MET A 58 3.73 -3.27 1.19
N SER A 59 3.45 -3.02 2.47
CA SER A 59 3.00 -4.06 3.40
C SER A 59 1.64 -4.66 3.02
N TYR A 60 0.74 -3.84 2.50
CA TYR A 60 -0.59 -4.28 2.05
C TYR A 60 -0.47 -5.17 0.81
N TYR A 61 0.33 -4.77 -0.17
CA TYR A 61 0.55 -5.58 -1.38
C TYR A 61 1.22 -6.91 -1.08
N TYR A 62 2.18 -6.93 -0.15
CA TYR A 62 2.84 -8.17 0.27
C TYR A 62 1.85 -9.15 0.91
N LYS A 63 1.08 -8.70 1.91
CA LYS A 63 0.05 -9.52 2.57
C LYS A 63 -0.96 -10.07 1.57
N LYS A 64 -1.46 -9.21 0.67
CA LYS A 64 -2.37 -9.62 -0.40
C LYS A 64 -1.77 -10.73 -1.25
N GLN A 65 -0.52 -10.58 -1.70
CA GLN A 65 0.15 -11.60 -2.51
C GLN A 65 0.27 -12.94 -1.78
N GLU A 66 0.61 -12.91 -0.49
CA GLU A 66 0.67 -14.12 0.33
C GLU A 66 -0.70 -14.78 0.50
N GLU A 67 -1.76 -14.00 0.73
CA GLU A 67 -3.13 -14.50 0.80
C GLU A 67 -3.56 -15.15 -0.52
N TRP A 68 -3.31 -14.51 -1.65
CA TRP A 68 -3.58 -15.07 -2.98
C TRP A 68 -2.83 -16.38 -3.21
N LYS A 69 -1.54 -16.40 -2.86
CA LYS A 69 -0.72 -17.61 -2.98
C LYS A 69 -1.22 -18.73 -2.07
N LYS A 70 -1.69 -18.40 -0.86
CA LYS A 70 -2.25 -19.38 0.07
C LYS A 70 -3.59 -19.92 -0.40
N LEU A 71 -4.43 -19.09 -1.03
CA LEU A 71 -5.67 -19.52 -1.65
C LEU A 71 -5.42 -20.42 -2.86
N GLU A 72 -4.43 -20.09 -3.70
CA GLU A 72 -4.05 -20.92 -4.86
C GLU A 72 -3.45 -22.27 -4.42
N ALA A 73 -2.67 -22.28 -3.34
CA ALA A 73 -2.09 -23.50 -2.78
C ALA A 73 -3.07 -24.33 -1.92
N ASN A 74 -4.29 -23.85 -1.68
CA ASN A 74 -5.31 -24.63 -0.98
C ASN A 74 -5.96 -25.58 -1.98
N ASP A 75 -5.37 -26.76 -2.17
CA ASP A 75 -6.02 -27.85 -2.90
C ASP A 75 -7.35 -28.19 -2.22
N GLU A 76 -8.45 -28.19 -2.99
CA GLU A 76 -9.83 -28.45 -2.57
C GLU A 76 -10.01 -29.83 -1.89
N ASP A 77 -8.97 -30.67 -1.92
CA ASP A 77 -8.90 -32.02 -1.35
C ASP A 77 -8.85 -32.06 0.18
N SER A 78 -8.72 -30.92 0.89
CA SER A 78 -8.82 -30.90 2.37
C SER A 78 -10.16 -31.43 2.91
N TYR A 79 -11.20 -31.41 2.07
CA TYR A 79 -12.47 -32.06 2.33
C TYR A 79 -12.36 -33.60 2.40
N LEU A 80 -11.50 -34.22 1.59
CA LEU A 80 -11.43 -35.67 1.42
C LEU A 80 -10.96 -36.41 2.68
N ASP A 81 -10.10 -35.78 3.49
CA ASP A 81 -9.62 -36.32 4.77
C ASP A 81 -10.48 -35.93 5.97
N SER A 82 -11.58 -35.20 5.73
CA SER A 82 -12.39 -34.69 6.82
C SER A 82 -13.22 -35.80 7.48
N ALA A 83 -13.29 -35.79 8.82
CA ALA A 83 -14.00 -36.80 9.60
C ALA A 83 -15.49 -36.97 9.21
N TRP A 84 -16.11 -35.93 8.65
CA TRP A 84 -17.50 -35.92 8.21
C TRP A 84 -17.71 -36.56 6.83
N ALA A 85 -16.66 -36.70 6.02
CA ALA A 85 -16.69 -37.35 4.72
C ALA A 85 -16.47 -38.88 4.83
N GLU A 86 -16.19 -39.40 6.04
CA GLU A 86 -15.94 -40.83 6.27
C GLU A 86 -17.27 -41.61 6.35
N PRO A 87 -17.61 -42.44 5.35
CA PRO A 87 -18.92 -43.08 5.26
C PRO A 87 -19.17 -44.14 6.34
N GLY A 88 -18.12 -44.57 7.06
CA GLY A 88 -18.19 -45.49 8.20
C GLY A 88 -18.16 -44.82 9.58
N GLN A 89 -18.16 -43.49 9.66
CA GLN A 89 -17.97 -42.76 10.94
C GLN A 89 -19.01 -43.15 11.99
N LEU A 90 -20.29 -43.15 11.59
CA LEU A 90 -21.40 -43.51 12.48
C LEU A 90 -21.31 -44.97 12.93
N LYS A 91 -20.97 -45.87 12.00
CA LYS A 91 -20.79 -47.29 12.29
C LYS A 91 -19.65 -47.52 13.29
N ARG A 92 -18.52 -46.83 13.13
CA ARG A 92 -17.39 -46.90 14.07
C ARG A 92 -17.75 -46.38 15.45
N GLN A 93 -18.53 -45.30 15.54
CA GLN A 93 -19.06 -44.80 16.82
C GLN A 93 -19.95 -45.83 17.52
N PHE A 94 -20.91 -46.44 16.80
CA PHE A 94 -21.78 -47.48 17.37
C PHE A 94 -21.05 -48.74 17.82
N HIS A 95 -19.93 -49.08 17.17
CA HIS A 95 -19.10 -50.22 17.55
C HIS A 95 -17.98 -49.88 18.55
N GLY A 96 -17.91 -48.63 19.04
CA GLY A 96 -16.88 -48.20 20.01
C GLY A 96 -15.45 -48.15 19.46
N LEU A 97 -15.29 -48.12 18.14
CA LEU A 97 -13.99 -48.19 17.41
C LEU A 97 -13.33 -46.80 17.23
N GLY A 98 -13.57 -45.87 18.15
CA GLY A 98 -13.09 -44.48 18.06
C GLY A 98 -11.63 -44.28 18.43
N ASP A 99 -11.10 -45.08 19.36
CA ASP A 99 -9.79 -44.86 20.02
C ASP A 99 -8.80 -46.02 19.78
N ILE A 100 -8.69 -46.48 18.52
CA ILE A 100 -7.82 -47.61 18.18
C ILE A 100 -6.42 -47.09 17.85
N LYS A 101 -5.49 -47.23 18.79
CA LYS A 101 -4.05 -47.02 18.55
C LYS A 101 -3.44 -48.27 17.90
N TRP A 102 -3.06 -48.16 16.63
CA TRP A 102 -2.23 -49.16 15.96
C TRP A 102 -0.75 -48.75 16.05
N GLY A 103 0.05 -49.53 16.77
CA GLY A 103 1.50 -49.36 16.94
C GLY A 103 2.05 -50.21 18.09
N PRO A 104 3.34 -50.62 18.10
CA PRO A 104 3.91 -51.36 19.21
C PRO A 104 4.00 -50.48 20.47
N ARG A 105 3.81 -51.13 21.64
CA ARG A 105 3.93 -50.51 22.96
C ARG A 105 5.33 -50.03 23.26
#